data_AF-A0A966WSY3-F1
#
_entry.id   AF-A0A966WSY3-F1
#
_cell.length_a   1.000
_cell.length_b   1.000
_cell.length_c   1.000
_cell.angle_alpha   90.00
_cell.angle_beta   90.00
_cell.angle_gamma   90.00
#
_symmetry.space_group_name_H-M   'P 1'
#
loop_
_entity.id
_entity.type
_entity.pdbx_description
1 polymer ?
#
loop_
_entity_poly.entity_id
_entity_poly.type
_entity_poly.pdbx_seq_one_letter_code
_entity_poly.pdbx_strand_id
1 'polypeptide(L)'
;MATASQDSSPVTRYPAPSRRQTDDALLWTEPPQATELATQALDRLVHTASVPRQAGISPLSLALAYVDWAWHLAASPGKQLELLALAMRLAHRAQRSDEAPAPIGFSDEDPRFRHEAWTHWPFNEWRLGFGQGQTFWHEATQVAGMTAHHRDLTQFFARQWLDMMAPPNWLATNPVVWRDILESNGAHLAQGVRHWLQDVSGLPSSATPAQAGRFRVGREVAVTPGQVVYKNHLIELLRYDPQTASVHAEPLLIVPSWIMKYYILDLSPRNSLVRYLVGQGHTVYMLSWRNPDASDRDLSMDDYLRLG
;
A
#
# COMPACT_ATOMS: atom_id res chain seq x y z
N MET A 1 54.29 28.79 -30.07
CA MET A 1 54.75 29.27 -28.75
C MET A 1 53.54 29.75 -27.99
N ALA A 2 52.91 28.85 -27.22
CA ALA A 2 51.90 29.08 -26.18
C ALA A 2 51.36 27.70 -25.76
N THR A 3 52.02 27.12 -24.76
CA THR A 3 51.61 25.90 -24.06
C THR A 3 50.64 26.27 -22.95
N ALA A 4 49.42 25.75 -22.99
CA ALA A 4 48.48 25.77 -21.87
C ALA A 4 48.37 24.35 -21.29
N SER A 5 48.62 24.28 -19.99
CA SER A 5 48.65 23.13 -19.11
C SER A 5 47.33 22.34 -19.13
N GLN A 6 47.41 21.03 -19.38
CA GLN A 6 46.41 20.05 -18.95
C GLN A 6 46.93 19.38 -17.68
N ASP A 7 46.19 19.60 -16.61
CA ASP A 7 46.36 18.97 -15.30
C ASP A 7 45.84 17.52 -15.37
N SER A 8 46.76 16.55 -15.45
CA SER A 8 46.44 15.13 -15.45
C SER A 8 46.65 14.56 -14.04
N SER A 9 45.64 14.69 -13.19
CA SER A 9 45.56 13.91 -11.96
C SER A 9 45.34 12.42 -12.30
N PRO A 10 46.06 11.47 -11.68
CA PRO A 10 45.94 10.06 -12.01
C PRO A 10 44.60 9.52 -11.50
N VAL A 11 43.81 8.95 -12.41
CA VAL A 11 42.62 8.14 -12.07
C VAL A 11 43.07 6.98 -11.19
N THR A 12 42.75 7.04 -9.90
CA THR A 12 42.91 5.92 -8.99
C THR A 12 42.04 4.77 -9.48
N ARG A 13 42.66 3.80 -10.16
CA ARG A 13 42.03 2.51 -10.44
C ARG A 13 41.77 1.85 -9.09
N TYR A 14 40.50 1.79 -8.69
CA TYR A 14 40.10 0.89 -7.62
C TYR A 14 40.54 -0.53 -8.02
N PRO A 15 41.34 -1.23 -7.19
CA PRO A 15 41.64 -2.62 -7.46
C PRO A 15 40.31 -3.39 -7.46
N ALA A 16 40.10 -4.21 -8.50
CA ALA A 16 39.01 -5.17 -8.50
C ALA A 16 39.08 -5.97 -7.19
N PRO A 17 37.98 -6.12 -6.44
CA PRO A 17 38.01 -6.92 -5.23
C PRO A 17 38.49 -8.31 -5.61
N SER A 18 39.58 -8.74 -4.99
CA SER A 18 40.07 -10.10 -5.16
C SER A 18 38.90 -11.04 -4.85
N ARG A 19 38.61 -11.96 -5.78
CA ARG A 19 37.75 -13.11 -5.50
C ARG A 19 38.39 -13.86 -4.34
N ARG A 20 38.02 -13.51 -3.10
CA ARG A 20 38.02 -14.50 -2.04
C ARG A 20 36.99 -15.51 -2.49
N GLN A 21 37.51 -16.64 -2.95
CA GLN A 21 36.78 -17.88 -3.03
C GLN A 21 36.41 -18.23 -1.57
N THR A 22 35.40 -17.56 -1.04
CA THR A 22 34.72 -17.99 0.17
C THR A 22 33.86 -19.17 -0.26
N ASP A 23 34.47 -20.35 -0.28
CA ASP A 23 33.77 -21.64 -0.15
C ASP A 23 33.19 -21.81 1.27
N ASP A 24 32.91 -20.71 1.97
CA ASP A 24 31.99 -20.67 3.09
C ASP A 24 30.62 -20.40 2.51
N ALA A 25 30.01 -21.45 1.95
CA ALA A 25 28.57 -21.55 2.06
C ALA A 25 28.26 -21.28 3.53
N LEU A 26 27.61 -20.15 3.81
CA LEU A 26 26.82 -19.96 5.02
C LEU A 26 25.76 -21.08 4.99
N LEU A 27 26.20 -22.29 5.35
CA LEU A 27 25.36 -23.40 5.72
C LEU A 27 24.66 -22.87 6.96
N TRP A 28 23.48 -22.29 6.74
CA TRP A 28 22.43 -22.34 7.73
C TRP A 28 22.25 -23.82 8.04
N THR A 29 23.02 -24.34 8.98
CA THR A 29 22.68 -25.57 9.65
C THR A 29 21.35 -25.29 10.30
N GLU A 30 20.29 -25.96 9.82
CA GLU A 30 19.02 -25.95 10.51
C GLU A 30 19.32 -26.20 12.00
N PRO A 31 18.87 -25.33 12.91
CA PRO A 31 18.98 -25.64 14.32
C PRO A 31 18.35 -27.03 14.50
N PRO A 32 19.00 -27.95 15.25
CA PRO A 32 18.46 -29.30 15.42
C PRO A 32 17.00 -29.16 15.82
N GLN A 33 16.11 -29.80 15.07
CA GLN A 33 14.67 -29.79 15.36
C GLN A 33 14.51 -30.37 16.76
N ALA A 34 14.44 -29.48 17.75
CA ALA A 34 14.21 -29.87 19.12
C ALA A 34 12.84 -30.55 19.14
N THR A 35 12.79 -31.78 19.65
CA THR A 35 11.53 -32.52 19.78
C THR A 35 10.59 -31.66 20.60
N GLU A 36 9.62 -31.03 19.93
CA GLU A 36 8.68 -30.12 20.53
C GLU A 36 7.90 -30.86 21.61
N LEU A 37 7.94 -30.35 22.83
CA LEU A 37 7.15 -30.91 23.93
C LEU A 37 5.66 -30.79 23.57
N ALA A 38 4.85 -31.77 23.97
CA ALA A 38 3.41 -31.76 23.69
C ALA A 38 2.71 -30.48 24.19
N THR A 39 3.21 -29.88 25.28
CA THR A 39 2.76 -28.59 25.81
C THR A 39 3.08 -27.42 24.87
N GLN A 40 4.28 -27.38 24.30
CA GLN A 40 4.68 -26.36 23.32
C GLN A 40 3.88 -26.50 22.01
N ALA A 41 3.62 -27.74 21.58
CA ALA A 41 2.78 -28.00 20.43
C ALA A 41 1.33 -27.53 20.64
N LEU A 42 0.79 -27.72 21.85
CA LEU A 42 -0.52 -27.20 22.24
C LEU A 42 -0.54 -25.66 22.21
N ASP A 43 0.45 -25.01 22.82
CA ASP A 43 0.57 -23.54 22.82
C ASP A 43 0.64 -23.00 21.38
N ARG A 44 1.48 -23.60 20.53
CA ARG A 44 1.58 -23.23 19.11
C ARG A 44 0.24 -23.40 18.40
N LEU A 45 -0.48 -24.51 18.63
CA LEU A 45 -1.81 -24.74 18.03
C LEU A 45 -2.83 -23.69 18.47
N VAL A 46 -2.83 -23.30 19.75
CA VAL A 46 -3.72 -22.25 20.26
C VAL A 46 -3.36 -20.90 19.62
N HIS A 47 -2.08 -20.56 19.54
CA HIS A 47 -1.63 -19.33 18.91
C HIS A 47 -1.97 -19.29 17.41
N THR A 48 -1.69 -20.35 16.65
CA THR A 48 -2.01 -20.42 15.21
C THR A 48 -3.51 -20.39 14.95
N ALA A 49 -4.33 -21.08 15.76
CA ALA A 49 -5.79 -21.01 15.67
C ALA A 49 -6.36 -19.61 15.99
N SER A 50 -5.57 -18.76 16.64
CA SER A 50 -5.96 -17.38 16.96
C SER A 50 -5.58 -16.36 15.88
N VAL A 51 -4.63 -16.68 14.98
CA VAL A 51 -4.11 -15.78 13.94
C VAL A 51 -5.18 -15.33 12.93
N PRO A 52 -6.02 -16.22 12.35
CA PRO A 52 -7.03 -15.79 11.38
C PRO A 52 -8.04 -14.81 11.97
N ARG A 53 -8.37 -14.95 13.26
CA ARG A 53 -9.30 -14.05 13.96
C ARG A 53 -8.71 -12.67 14.21
N GLN A 54 -7.38 -12.56 14.24
CA GLN A 54 -6.66 -11.33 14.53
C GLN A 54 -6.10 -10.67 13.27
N ALA A 55 -6.35 -11.23 12.08
CA ALA A 55 -5.81 -10.77 10.81
C ALA A 55 -4.27 -10.54 10.84
N GLY A 56 -3.54 -11.28 11.67
CA GLY A 56 -2.09 -11.15 11.84
C GLY A 56 -1.62 -9.99 12.73
N ILE A 57 -2.52 -9.25 13.39
CA ILE A 57 -2.18 -8.16 14.31
C ILE A 57 -2.13 -8.68 15.75
N SER A 58 -1.01 -8.51 16.46
CA SER A 58 -0.88 -8.89 17.88
C SER A 58 -1.65 -7.90 18.79
N PRO A 59 -2.76 -8.31 19.44
CA PRO A 59 -3.53 -7.43 20.32
C PRO A 59 -2.73 -7.01 21.54
N LEU A 60 -1.84 -7.90 22.02
CA LEU A 60 -0.96 -7.61 23.14
C LEU A 60 0.06 -6.51 22.79
N SER A 61 0.65 -6.57 21.58
CA SER A 61 1.58 -5.54 21.13
C SER A 61 0.91 -4.17 21.03
N LEU A 62 -0.35 -4.11 20.57
CA LEU A 62 -1.13 -2.88 20.55
C LEU A 62 -1.45 -2.37 21.95
N ALA A 63 -1.87 -3.27 22.85
CA ALA A 63 -2.18 -2.91 24.23
C ALA A 63 -0.93 -2.36 24.95
N LEU A 64 0.24 -2.98 24.75
CA LEU A 64 1.51 -2.52 25.30
C LEU A 64 1.91 -1.16 24.73
N ALA A 65 1.81 -0.96 23.42
CA ALA A 65 2.09 0.33 22.80
C ALA A 65 1.17 1.44 23.34
N TYR A 66 -0.12 1.15 23.49
CA TYR A 66 -1.09 2.08 24.07
C TYR A 66 -0.78 2.44 25.53
N VAL A 67 -0.49 1.45 26.37
CA VAL A 67 -0.15 1.68 27.78
C VAL A 67 1.15 2.48 27.90
N ASP A 68 2.17 2.14 27.09
CA ASP A 68 3.44 2.85 27.04
C ASP A 68 3.25 4.33 26.65
N TRP A 69 2.45 4.58 25.62
CA TRP A 69 2.07 5.93 25.20
C TRP A 69 1.32 6.69 26.31
N ALA A 70 0.26 6.09 26.85
CA ALA A 70 -0.62 6.73 27.81
C ALA A 70 0.16 7.11 29.09
N TRP A 71 1.03 6.23 29.56
CA TRP A 71 1.85 6.49 30.74
C TRP A 71 2.87 7.60 30.50
N HIS A 72 3.61 7.55 29.40
CA HIS A 72 4.58 8.60 29.07
C HIS A 72 3.91 9.95 28.87
N LEU A 73 2.74 10.00 28.22
CA LEU A 73 1.99 11.23 28.04
C LEU A 73 1.48 11.77 29.38
N ALA A 74 0.95 10.92 30.26
CA ALA A 74 0.46 11.29 31.58
C ALA A 74 1.60 11.82 32.49
N ALA A 75 2.80 11.26 32.37
CA ALA A 75 3.98 11.67 33.12
C ALA A 75 4.73 12.87 32.51
N SER A 76 4.25 13.44 31.40
CA SER A 76 4.93 14.52 30.66
C SER A 76 4.15 15.85 30.73
N PRO A 77 4.25 16.63 31.82
CA PRO A 77 3.50 17.88 31.97
C PRO A 77 3.84 18.93 30.89
N GLY A 78 5.09 18.98 30.44
CA GLY A 78 5.50 19.87 29.33
C GLY A 78 4.77 19.55 28.03
N LYS A 79 4.71 18.25 27.65
CA LYS A 79 3.99 17.79 26.46
C LYS A 79 2.48 18.06 26.58
N GLN A 80 1.90 17.89 27.76
CA GLN A 80 0.50 18.22 28.01
C GLN A 80 0.21 19.72 27.79
N LEU A 81 1.09 20.61 28.25
CA LEU A 81 0.96 22.05 28.01
C LEU A 81 1.12 22.40 26.53
N GLU A 82 2.04 21.77 25.81
CA GLU A 82 2.19 21.94 24.36
C GLU A 82 0.92 21.51 23.61
N LEU A 83 0.35 20.35 23.97
CA LEU A 83 -0.90 19.85 23.38
C LEU A 83 -2.09 20.74 23.73
N LEU A 84 -2.18 21.25 24.96
CA LEU A 84 -3.21 22.21 25.35
C LEU A 84 -3.09 23.51 24.54
N ALA A 85 -1.87 24.05 24.41
CA ALA A 85 -1.62 25.24 23.60
C ALA A 85 -1.94 25.00 22.12
N LEU A 86 -1.64 23.81 21.59
CA LEU A 86 -2.05 23.40 20.25
C LEU A 86 -3.58 23.35 20.13
N ALA A 87 -4.27 22.68 21.05
CA ALA A 87 -5.73 22.58 21.05
C ALA A 87 -6.41 23.97 21.09
N MET A 88 -5.91 24.89 21.92
CA MET A 88 -6.42 26.26 21.97
C MET A 88 -6.20 27.00 20.64
N ARG A 89 -5.04 26.85 19.99
CA ARG A 89 -4.76 27.45 18.68
C ARG A 89 -5.70 26.91 17.59
N LEU A 90 -5.91 25.58 17.57
CA LEU A 90 -6.83 24.93 16.64
C LEU A 90 -8.28 25.39 16.87
N ALA A 91 -8.74 25.41 18.13
CA ALA A 91 -10.08 25.86 18.51
C ALA A 91 -10.32 27.34 18.18
N HIS A 92 -9.35 28.21 18.45
CA HIS A 92 -9.47 29.63 18.11
C HIS A 92 -9.59 29.85 16.59
N ARG A 93 -8.89 29.03 15.79
CA ARG A 93 -8.99 29.08 14.34
C ARG A 93 -10.36 28.62 13.83
N ALA A 94 -10.93 27.57 14.40
CA ALA A 94 -12.28 27.11 14.05
C ALA A 94 -13.35 28.19 14.27
N GLN A 95 -13.13 29.15 15.16
CA GLN A 95 -14.03 30.28 15.39
C GLN A 95 -13.84 31.45 14.41
N ARG A 96 -12.73 31.49 13.67
CA ARG A 96 -12.35 32.59 12.77
C ARG A 96 -12.50 32.23 11.29
N SER A 97 -13.27 31.20 10.97
CA SER A 97 -13.33 30.58 9.65
C SER A 97 -13.89 31.46 8.51
N ASP A 98 -14.28 32.70 8.80
CA ASP A 98 -14.57 33.74 7.78
C ASP A 98 -13.33 34.14 6.96
N GLU A 99 -12.12 33.94 7.49
CA GLU A 99 -10.88 34.02 6.72
C GLU A 99 -10.33 32.60 6.59
N ALA A 100 -10.15 32.11 5.36
CA ALA A 100 -9.49 30.84 5.12
C ALA A 100 -7.99 31.05 4.81
N PRO A 101 -7.08 31.14 5.80
CA PRO A 101 -5.67 30.91 5.54
C PRO A 101 -5.36 29.40 5.52
N ALA A 102 -4.20 29.05 4.96
CA ALA A 102 -3.72 27.69 4.75
C ALA A 102 -3.62 26.86 6.05
N PRO A 103 -3.97 25.56 6.01
CA PRO A 103 -3.86 24.62 7.12
C PRO A 103 -2.44 24.58 7.69
N ILE A 104 -2.35 24.39 9.01
CA ILE A 104 -1.10 24.07 9.70
C ILE A 104 -1.08 22.55 9.81
N GLY A 105 -0.15 21.88 9.13
CA GLY A 105 0.01 20.42 9.21
C GLY A 105 -0.33 19.70 7.90
N PHE A 106 -0.59 18.38 8.00
CA PHE A 106 -0.73 17.47 6.85
C PHE A 106 -1.73 17.99 5.81
N SER A 107 -1.14 18.45 4.69
CA SER A 107 -1.67 18.60 3.33
C SER A 107 -2.97 19.39 3.15
N ASP A 108 -2.82 20.58 2.57
CA ASP A 108 -3.84 21.29 1.78
C ASP A 108 -4.52 20.43 0.69
N GLU A 109 -3.98 19.23 0.39
CA GLU A 109 -4.42 18.34 -0.67
C GLU A 109 -4.67 16.91 -0.18
N ASP A 110 -5.46 16.72 0.87
CA ASP A 110 -6.02 15.39 1.14
C ASP A 110 -6.97 15.01 -0.03
N PRO A 111 -6.65 13.96 -0.83
CA PRO A 111 -7.41 13.62 -2.03
C PRO A 111 -8.89 13.32 -1.75
N ARG A 112 -9.24 12.97 -0.51
CA ARG A 112 -10.62 12.70 -0.10
C ARG A 112 -11.51 13.94 -0.16
N PHE A 113 -10.92 15.14 -0.02
CA PHE A 113 -11.64 16.41 0.01
C PHE A 113 -11.47 17.25 -1.27
N ARG A 114 -10.97 16.66 -2.36
CA ARG A 114 -10.70 17.34 -3.65
C ARG A 114 -11.93 17.93 -4.33
N HIS A 115 -13.11 17.44 -3.99
CA HIS A 115 -14.35 17.82 -4.65
C HIS A 115 -14.82 19.21 -4.16
N GLU A 116 -15.19 20.13 -5.06
CA GLU A 116 -15.61 21.52 -4.75
C GLU A 116 -16.68 21.62 -3.65
N ALA A 117 -17.63 20.68 -3.62
CA ALA A 117 -18.65 20.57 -2.57
C ALA A 117 -18.12 20.60 -1.12
N TRP A 118 -16.86 20.25 -0.88
CA TRP A 118 -16.21 20.35 0.43
C TRP A 118 -15.75 21.77 0.80
N THR A 119 -15.85 22.74 -0.10
CA THR A 119 -15.48 24.14 0.15
C THR A 119 -16.64 24.97 0.70
N HIS A 120 -17.87 24.45 0.63
CA HIS A 120 -19.06 25.16 1.10
C HIS A 120 -19.40 24.80 2.55
N TRP A 121 -20.01 25.77 3.25
CA TRP A 121 -20.57 25.54 4.57
C TRP A 121 -21.73 24.53 4.53
N PRO A 122 -21.83 23.59 5.49
CA PRO A 122 -20.96 23.38 6.66
C PRO A 122 -19.77 22.42 6.43
N PHE A 123 -19.62 21.86 5.22
CA PHE A 123 -18.66 20.78 4.93
C PHE A 123 -17.19 21.24 4.98
N ASN A 124 -16.94 22.51 4.67
CA ASN A 124 -15.63 23.13 4.83
C ASN A 124 -15.12 23.10 6.28
N GLU A 125 -16.02 23.29 7.25
CA GLU A 125 -15.69 23.21 8.69
C GLU A 125 -15.37 21.78 9.10
N TRP A 126 -16.10 20.78 8.59
CA TRP A 126 -15.80 19.38 8.88
C TRP A 126 -14.47 18.94 8.28
N ARG A 127 -14.16 19.39 7.06
CA ARG A 127 -12.85 19.18 6.43
C ARG A 127 -11.74 19.80 7.28
N LEU A 128 -11.90 21.06 7.70
CA LEU A 128 -10.94 21.76 8.55
C LEU A 128 -10.77 21.06 9.90
N GLY A 129 -11.86 20.76 10.59
CA GLY A 129 -11.84 20.09 11.90
C GLY A 129 -11.18 18.72 11.84
N PHE A 130 -11.40 17.96 10.76
CA PHE A 130 -10.73 16.68 10.53
C PHE A 130 -9.21 16.84 10.39
N GLY A 131 -8.73 17.76 9.55
CA GLY A 131 -7.29 18.02 9.39
C GLY A 131 -6.63 18.54 10.69
N GLN A 132 -7.35 19.36 11.46
CA GLN A 132 -6.90 19.80 12.79
C GLN A 132 -6.81 18.62 13.77
N GLY A 133 -7.78 17.71 13.75
CA GLY A 133 -7.76 16.47 14.54
C GLY A 133 -6.57 15.59 14.20
N GLN A 134 -6.28 15.41 12.91
CA GLN A 134 -5.08 14.67 12.47
C GLN A 134 -3.78 15.31 12.97
N THR A 135 -3.67 16.64 12.89
CA THR A 135 -2.51 17.38 13.38
C THR A 135 -2.35 17.23 14.90
N PHE A 136 -3.44 17.37 15.65
CA PHE A 136 -3.42 17.21 17.11
C PHE A 136 -2.98 15.82 17.52
N TRP A 137 -3.57 14.77 16.92
CA TRP A 137 -3.25 13.39 17.27
C TRP A 137 -1.85 12.98 16.82
N HIS A 138 -1.38 13.48 15.67
CA HIS A 138 0.02 13.32 15.27
C HIS A 138 0.95 13.80 16.39
N GLU A 139 0.77 15.04 16.85
CA GLU A 139 1.58 15.59 17.94
C GLU A 139 1.38 14.84 19.26
N ALA A 140 0.17 14.38 19.56
CA ALA A 140 -0.13 13.62 20.78
C ALA A 140 0.61 12.27 20.82
N THR A 141 0.93 11.67 19.67
CA THR A 141 1.72 10.44 19.60
C THR A 141 3.24 10.67 19.68
N GLN A 142 3.71 11.91 19.51
CA GLN A 142 5.12 12.27 19.62
C GLN A 142 5.51 12.55 21.08
N VAL A 143 5.64 11.48 21.87
CA VAL A 143 6.02 11.54 23.30
C VAL A 143 7.44 11.01 23.51
N ALA A 144 8.20 11.70 24.37
CA ALA A 144 9.54 11.27 24.77
C ALA A 144 9.49 10.07 25.73
N GLY A 145 10.52 9.22 25.71
CA GLY A 145 10.63 8.05 26.59
C GLY A 145 10.02 6.76 26.03
N MET A 146 9.09 6.85 25.08
CA MET A 146 8.56 5.68 24.37
C MET A 146 9.62 5.00 23.51
N THR A 147 9.47 3.68 23.34
CA THR A 147 10.25 2.95 22.33
C THR A 147 9.85 3.41 20.92
N ALA A 148 10.79 3.37 19.96
CA ALA A 148 10.50 3.74 18.57
C ALA A 148 9.35 2.89 18.00
N HIS A 149 9.36 1.59 18.25
CA HIS A 149 8.31 0.68 17.79
C HIS A 149 6.92 1.03 18.35
N HIS A 150 6.80 1.32 19.64
CA HIS A 150 5.52 1.70 20.24
C HIS A 150 5.02 3.06 19.75
N ARG A 151 5.93 4.01 19.52
CA ARG A 151 5.59 5.30 18.91
C ARG A 151 5.01 5.09 17.51
N ASP A 152 5.67 4.31 16.67
CA ASP A 152 5.25 4.02 15.30
C ASP A 152 3.88 3.32 15.28
N LEU A 153 3.68 2.31 16.15
CA LEU A 153 2.40 1.64 16.31
C LEU A 153 1.30 2.61 16.74
N THR A 154 1.55 3.41 17.77
CA THR A 154 0.55 4.35 18.30
C THR A 154 0.17 5.38 17.24
N GLN A 155 1.16 5.96 16.54
CA GLN A 155 0.94 6.90 15.45
C GLN A 155 0.15 6.27 14.30
N PHE A 156 0.53 5.06 13.89
CA PHE A 156 -0.16 4.34 12.82
C PHE A 156 -1.62 4.10 13.17
N PHE A 157 -1.91 3.54 14.35
CA PHE A 157 -3.28 3.23 14.75
C PHE A 157 -4.11 4.48 15.05
N ALA A 158 -3.54 5.53 15.65
CA ALA A 158 -4.23 6.82 15.80
C ALA A 158 -4.67 7.36 14.44
N ARG A 159 -3.80 7.28 13.43
CA ARG A 159 -4.15 7.64 12.04
C ARG A 159 -5.25 6.74 11.47
N GLN A 160 -5.17 5.41 11.64
CA GLN A 160 -6.22 4.50 11.16
C GLN A 160 -7.58 4.79 11.79
N TRP A 161 -7.63 5.06 13.10
CA TRP A 161 -8.86 5.40 13.80
C TRP A 161 -9.46 6.72 13.30
N LEU A 162 -8.63 7.74 13.10
CA LEU A 162 -9.07 9.00 12.52
C LEU A 162 -9.55 8.81 11.07
N ASP A 163 -8.80 8.09 10.25
CA ASP A 163 -9.15 7.84 8.86
C ASP A 163 -10.45 7.05 8.72
N MET A 164 -10.79 6.17 9.67
CA MET A 164 -12.09 5.50 9.75
C MET A 164 -13.22 6.49 10.10
N MET A 165 -12.98 7.42 11.00
CA MET A 165 -13.93 8.47 11.39
C MET A 165 -14.00 9.65 10.42
N ALA A 166 -13.25 9.60 9.31
CA ALA A 166 -13.19 10.70 8.36
C ALA A 166 -14.59 11.04 7.78
N PRO A 167 -14.98 12.32 7.70
CA PRO A 167 -16.28 12.74 7.17
C PRO A 167 -16.67 12.15 5.80
N PRO A 168 -15.74 11.92 4.85
CA PRO A 168 -16.07 11.31 3.55
C PRO A 168 -16.59 9.87 3.65
N ASN A 169 -16.31 9.14 4.74
CA ASN A 169 -16.71 7.73 4.89
C ASN A 169 -18.18 7.57 5.27
N TRP A 170 -18.85 8.63 5.73
CA TRP A 170 -20.21 8.56 6.23
C TRP A 170 -21.16 9.29 5.28
N LEU A 171 -22.26 8.62 4.94
CA LEU A 171 -23.31 9.17 4.08
C LEU A 171 -23.80 10.53 4.56
N ALA A 172 -24.05 10.67 5.87
CA ALA A 172 -24.59 11.88 6.46
C ALA A 172 -23.66 13.09 6.29
N THR A 173 -22.34 12.88 6.27
CA THR A 173 -21.36 13.96 6.27
C THR A 173 -20.70 14.19 4.91
N ASN A 174 -21.05 13.42 3.89
CA ASN A 174 -20.42 13.49 2.56
C ASN A 174 -21.27 14.30 1.55
N PRO A 175 -20.87 15.55 1.22
CA PRO A 175 -21.65 16.42 0.33
C PRO A 175 -21.71 15.93 -1.11
N VAL A 176 -20.69 15.18 -1.56
CA VAL A 176 -20.66 14.63 -2.92
C VAL A 176 -21.76 13.60 -3.09
N VAL A 177 -21.99 12.77 -2.06
CA VAL A 177 -23.06 11.76 -2.09
C VAL A 177 -24.43 12.41 -1.99
N TRP A 178 -24.60 13.44 -1.15
CA TRP A 178 -25.86 14.20 -1.11
C TRP A 178 -26.24 14.78 -2.46
N ARG A 179 -25.27 15.39 -3.15
CA ARG A 179 -25.51 15.94 -4.49
C ARG A 179 -25.83 14.85 -5.50
N ASP A 180 -25.11 13.73 -5.49
CA ASP A 180 -25.40 12.58 -6.37
C ASP A 180 -26.80 12.00 -6.11
N ILE A 181 -27.25 11.95 -4.85
CA ILE A 181 -28.62 11.54 -4.49
C ILE A 181 -29.65 12.50 -5.10
N LEU A 182 -29.42 13.80 -5.00
CA LEU A 182 -30.33 14.81 -5.57
C LEU A 182 -30.35 14.73 -7.12
N GLU A 183 -29.19 14.65 -7.76
CA GLU A 183 -29.05 14.59 -9.21
C GLU A 183 -29.65 13.29 -9.80
N SER A 184 -29.45 12.16 -9.11
CA SER A 184 -29.95 10.85 -9.54
C SER A 184 -31.38 10.55 -9.05
N ASN A 185 -32.03 11.45 -8.31
CA ASN A 185 -33.28 11.19 -7.59
C ASN A 185 -33.23 9.90 -6.74
N GLY A 186 -32.06 9.61 -6.14
CA GLY A 186 -31.83 8.43 -5.31
C GLY A 186 -31.61 7.12 -6.07
N ALA A 187 -31.54 7.12 -7.40
CA ALA A 187 -31.37 5.91 -8.20
C ALA A 187 -30.08 5.14 -7.85
N HIS A 188 -28.96 5.84 -7.63
CA HIS A 188 -27.69 5.21 -7.25
C HIS A 188 -27.74 4.55 -5.86
N LEU A 189 -28.44 5.15 -4.90
CA LEU A 189 -28.63 4.57 -3.56
C LEU A 189 -29.47 3.30 -3.63
N ALA A 190 -30.58 3.35 -4.37
CA ALA A 190 -31.45 2.18 -4.59
C ALA A 190 -30.69 1.03 -5.26
N GLN A 191 -29.84 1.35 -6.25
CA GLN A 191 -28.96 0.38 -6.89
C GLN A 191 -27.93 -0.20 -5.90
N GLY A 192 -27.32 0.62 -5.06
CA GLY A 192 -26.38 0.19 -4.02
C GLY A 192 -27.01 -0.77 -3.02
N VAL A 193 -28.22 -0.47 -2.53
CA VAL A 193 -28.98 -1.37 -1.64
C VAL A 193 -29.29 -2.69 -2.33
N ARG A 194 -29.65 -2.67 -3.62
CA ARG A 194 -29.89 -3.91 -4.38
C ARG A 194 -28.62 -4.74 -4.50
N HIS A 195 -27.46 -4.14 -4.77
CA HIS A 195 -26.19 -4.86 -4.80
C HIS A 195 -25.85 -5.45 -3.42
N TRP A 196 -26.00 -4.66 -2.35
CA TRP A 196 -25.78 -5.13 -0.98
C TRP A 196 -26.68 -6.31 -0.60
N LEU A 197 -27.97 -6.25 -0.94
CA LEU A 197 -28.90 -7.35 -0.72
C LEU A 197 -28.49 -8.61 -1.51
N GLN A 198 -28.02 -8.43 -2.75
CA GLN A 198 -27.51 -9.55 -3.55
C GLN A 198 -26.29 -10.19 -2.88
N ASP A 199 -25.32 -9.39 -2.45
CA ASP A 199 -24.09 -9.86 -1.80
C ASP A 199 -24.38 -10.59 -0.48
N VAL A 200 -25.30 -10.07 0.34
CA VAL A 200 -25.67 -10.68 1.64
C VAL A 200 -26.56 -11.91 1.46
N SER A 201 -27.41 -11.95 0.42
CA SER A 201 -28.31 -13.09 0.18
C SER A 201 -27.57 -14.37 -0.21
N GLY A 202 -26.34 -14.27 -0.69
CA GLY A 202 -25.56 -15.40 -1.20
C GLY A 202 -26.17 -16.08 -2.44
N LEU A 203 -27.26 -15.55 -3.00
CA LEU A 203 -27.91 -16.08 -4.19
C LEU A 203 -27.17 -15.56 -5.42
N PRO A 204 -26.46 -16.41 -6.19
CA PRO A 204 -25.83 -15.96 -7.42
C PRO A 204 -26.92 -15.45 -8.36
N SER A 205 -26.87 -14.16 -8.69
CA SER A 205 -27.73 -13.61 -9.73
C SER A 205 -27.40 -14.30 -11.06
N SER A 206 -28.37 -14.40 -11.97
CA SER A 206 -28.10 -14.89 -13.33
C SER A 206 -27.04 -14.06 -14.08
N ALA A 207 -26.74 -12.85 -13.60
CA ALA A 207 -25.68 -12.00 -14.13
C ALA A 207 -24.28 -12.38 -13.60
N THR A 208 -24.15 -13.07 -12.47
CA THR A 208 -22.85 -13.36 -11.84
C THR A 208 -22.00 -14.35 -12.67
N PRO A 209 -22.52 -15.49 -13.17
CA PRO A 209 -21.78 -16.35 -14.10
C PRO A 209 -21.53 -15.67 -15.46
N ALA A 210 -22.47 -14.86 -15.93
CA ALA A 210 -22.35 -14.14 -17.20
C ALA A 210 -21.25 -13.06 -17.16
N GLN A 211 -21.05 -12.41 -16.02
CA GLN A 211 -19.97 -11.45 -15.79
C GLN A 211 -18.62 -12.15 -15.56
N ALA A 212 -18.57 -13.26 -14.83
CA ALA A 212 -17.34 -14.04 -14.65
C ALA A 212 -16.83 -14.64 -15.98
N GLY A 213 -17.74 -15.07 -16.86
CA GLY A 213 -17.39 -15.56 -18.19
C GLY A 213 -16.97 -14.49 -19.20
N ARG A 214 -17.12 -13.20 -18.85
CA ARG A 214 -16.86 -12.05 -19.72
C ARG A 214 -15.37 -11.67 -19.81
N PHE A 215 -14.57 -12.02 -18.82
CA PHE A 215 -13.16 -11.62 -18.75
C PHE A 215 -12.26 -12.85 -18.68
N ARG A 216 -11.94 -13.42 -19.84
CA ARG A 216 -11.04 -14.57 -19.95
C ARG A 216 -9.65 -14.07 -20.27
N VAL A 217 -8.69 -14.49 -19.46
CA VAL A 217 -7.26 -14.20 -19.68
C VAL A 217 -6.83 -14.83 -21.01
N GLY A 218 -6.15 -14.07 -21.85
CA GLY A 218 -5.77 -14.42 -23.22
C GLY A 218 -6.85 -14.20 -24.28
N ARG A 219 -8.05 -13.71 -23.93
CA ARG A 219 -9.12 -13.39 -24.92
C ARG A 219 -9.67 -11.97 -24.80
N GLU A 220 -10.10 -11.58 -23.61
CA GLU A 220 -10.58 -10.22 -23.34
C GLU A 220 -9.60 -9.43 -22.47
N VAL A 221 -8.77 -10.13 -21.69
CA VAL A 221 -7.75 -9.58 -20.78
C VAL A 221 -6.39 -10.19 -21.10
N ALA A 222 -5.28 -9.47 -20.93
CA ALA A 222 -3.92 -9.94 -21.24
C ALA A 222 -3.77 -10.38 -22.71
N VAL A 223 -4.22 -9.52 -23.61
CA VAL A 223 -4.31 -9.80 -25.06
C VAL A 223 -3.23 -9.10 -25.88
N THR A 224 -2.27 -8.44 -25.23
CA THR A 224 -1.15 -7.83 -25.96
C THR A 224 -0.30 -8.95 -26.58
N PRO A 225 -0.09 -8.96 -27.91
CA PRO A 225 0.65 -10.03 -28.56
C PRO A 225 2.05 -10.18 -27.98
N GLY A 226 2.43 -11.42 -27.70
CA GLY A 226 3.70 -11.77 -27.08
C GLY A 226 3.82 -13.26 -26.88
N GLN A 227 5.00 -13.67 -26.40
CA GLN A 227 5.35 -15.09 -26.24
C GLN A 227 6.19 -15.31 -24.98
N VAL A 228 6.07 -16.50 -24.40
CA VAL A 228 6.95 -16.95 -23.32
C VAL A 228 8.32 -17.27 -23.91
N VAL A 229 9.36 -16.56 -23.47
CA VAL A 229 10.74 -16.74 -23.96
C VAL A 229 11.63 -17.48 -22.96
N TYR A 230 11.23 -17.55 -21.69
CA TYR A 230 11.91 -18.33 -20.67
C TYR A 230 10.88 -18.81 -19.63
N LYS A 231 11.11 -19.98 -19.06
CA LYS A 231 10.26 -20.57 -18.03
C LYS A 231 11.09 -21.41 -17.08
N ASN A 232 10.79 -21.32 -15.80
CA ASN A 232 11.29 -22.24 -14.78
C ASN A 232 10.16 -22.58 -13.79
N HIS A 233 10.53 -23.02 -12.58
CA HIS A 233 9.56 -23.36 -11.54
C HIS A 233 8.72 -22.16 -11.08
N LEU A 234 9.33 -21.00 -10.82
CA LEU A 234 8.64 -19.84 -10.23
C LEU A 234 8.08 -18.86 -11.26
N ILE A 235 8.66 -18.81 -12.46
CA ILE A 235 8.34 -17.74 -13.41
C ILE A 235 8.16 -18.22 -14.85
N GLU A 236 7.36 -17.45 -15.57
CA GLU A 236 7.39 -17.36 -17.03
C GLU A 236 7.82 -15.93 -17.41
N LEU A 237 8.84 -15.80 -18.26
CA LEU A 237 9.25 -14.50 -18.81
C LEU A 237 8.56 -14.31 -20.16
N LEU A 238 7.71 -13.30 -20.22
CA LEU A 238 7.01 -12.90 -21.42
C LEU A 238 7.82 -11.85 -22.16
N ARG A 239 7.92 -11.96 -23.49
CA ARG A 239 8.38 -10.91 -24.39
C ARG A 239 7.22 -10.53 -25.29
N TYR A 240 6.89 -9.25 -25.34
CA TYR A 240 5.82 -8.75 -26.20
C TYR A 240 6.32 -8.41 -27.60
N ASP A 241 5.44 -8.54 -28.58
CA ASP A 241 5.73 -8.22 -29.97
C ASP A 241 5.79 -6.70 -30.17
N PRO A 242 6.79 -6.20 -30.92
CA PRO A 242 6.90 -4.77 -31.20
C PRO A 242 5.72 -4.28 -32.04
N GLN A 243 5.18 -3.10 -31.73
CA GLN A 243 4.11 -2.46 -32.49
C GLN A 243 4.59 -1.26 -33.34
N THR A 244 5.91 -1.11 -33.47
CA THR A 244 6.59 -0.06 -34.22
C THR A 244 7.64 -0.67 -35.16
N ALA A 245 8.04 0.07 -36.20
CA ALA A 245 9.06 -0.39 -37.15
C ALA A 245 10.47 -0.47 -36.53
N SER A 246 10.76 0.41 -35.57
CA SER A 246 12.01 0.44 -34.81
C SER A 246 11.70 0.53 -33.32
N VAL A 247 12.59 -0.03 -32.50
CA VAL A 247 12.49 -0.01 -31.05
C VAL A 247 13.70 0.66 -30.42
N HIS A 248 13.56 1.15 -29.19
CA HIS A 248 14.68 1.60 -28.37
C HIS A 248 15.67 0.46 -28.13
N ALA A 249 16.96 0.81 -28.03
CA ALA A 249 18.03 -0.16 -27.79
C ALA A 249 17.92 -0.82 -26.40
N GLU A 250 17.47 -0.06 -25.40
CA GLU A 250 17.31 -0.54 -24.03
C GLU A 250 15.92 -1.16 -23.83
N PRO A 251 15.84 -2.45 -23.45
CA PRO A 251 14.57 -3.08 -23.14
C PRO A 251 14.05 -2.68 -21.75
N LEU A 252 12.74 -2.78 -21.56
CA LEU A 252 12.10 -2.63 -20.27
C LEU A 252 11.75 -4.01 -19.70
N LEU A 253 12.29 -4.35 -18.54
CA LEU A 253 11.89 -5.52 -17.76
C LEU A 253 10.95 -5.09 -16.64
N ILE A 254 9.74 -5.64 -16.63
CA ILE A 254 8.74 -5.37 -15.61
C ILE A 254 8.66 -6.56 -14.66
N VAL A 255 8.89 -6.28 -13.39
CA VAL A 255 8.74 -7.21 -12.27
C VAL A 255 7.47 -6.83 -11.50
N PRO A 256 6.31 -7.46 -11.77
CA PRO A 256 5.07 -7.13 -11.07
C PRO A 256 5.10 -7.67 -9.63
N SER A 257 4.21 -7.16 -8.77
CA SER A 257 3.95 -7.76 -7.45
C SER A 257 3.48 -9.22 -7.61
N TRP A 258 3.95 -10.12 -6.74
CA TRP A 258 3.49 -11.53 -6.71
C TRP A 258 2.12 -11.73 -6.04
N ILE A 259 1.60 -10.72 -5.33
CA ILE A 259 0.28 -10.79 -4.68
C ILE A 259 -0.83 -10.73 -5.74
N MET A 260 -0.60 -9.96 -6.80
CA MET A 260 -1.52 -9.81 -7.93
C MET A 260 -0.95 -10.52 -9.17
N LYS A 261 -1.80 -10.80 -10.15
CA LYS A 261 -1.35 -11.36 -11.43
C LYS A 261 -0.79 -10.27 -12.34
N TYR A 262 0.21 -10.64 -13.16
CA TYR A 262 0.93 -9.72 -14.06
C TYR A 262 -0.01 -8.90 -14.97
N TYR A 263 -1.15 -9.49 -15.36
CA TYR A 263 -2.11 -8.87 -16.27
C TYR A 263 -2.81 -7.63 -15.71
N ILE A 264 -2.59 -7.25 -14.44
CA ILE A 264 -2.99 -5.92 -13.96
C ILE A 264 -2.33 -4.79 -14.77
N LEU A 265 -1.15 -5.04 -15.33
CA LEU A 265 -0.42 -4.13 -16.22
C LEU A 265 -0.77 -4.35 -17.70
N ASP A 266 -1.53 -5.40 -18.02
CA ASP A 266 -2.00 -5.74 -19.36
C ASP A 266 -3.46 -6.17 -19.33
N LEU A 267 -4.36 -5.24 -18.94
CA LEU A 267 -5.79 -5.54 -18.80
C LEU A 267 -6.46 -5.68 -20.18
N SER A 268 -7.24 -4.68 -20.59
CA SER A 268 -7.84 -4.61 -21.92
C SER A 268 -6.98 -3.75 -22.85
N PRO A 269 -7.18 -3.79 -24.18
CA PRO A 269 -6.44 -2.94 -25.11
C PRO A 269 -6.51 -1.43 -24.79
N ARG A 270 -7.56 -0.97 -24.12
CA ARG A 270 -7.74 0.45 -23.78
C ARG A 270 -7.00 0.89 -22.52
N ASN A 271 -6.66 -0.04 -21.62
CA ASN A 271 -6.06 0.26 -20.32
C ASN A 271 -4.88 -0.67 -20.00
N SER A 272 -4.14 -1.08 -21.04
CA SER A 272 -2.91 -1.86 -20.93
C SER A 272 -1.70 -0.95 -20.97
N LEU A 273 -0.90 -0.97 -19.90
CA LEU A 273 0.39 -0.29 -19.83
C LEU A 273 1.39 -0.95 -20.78
N VAL A 274 1.39 -2.28 -20.84
CA VAL A 274 2.27 -3.04 -21.73
C VAL A 274 2.03 -2.63 -23.20
N ARG A 275 0.76 -2.62 -23.63
CA ARG A 275 0.38 -2.21 -24.99
C ARG A 275 0.82 -0.79 -25.29
N TYR A 276 0.65 0.13 -24.33
CA TYR A 276 1.12 1.49 -24.47
C TYR A 276 2.65 1.54 -24.69
N LEU A 277 3.43 0.84 -23.86
CA LEU A 277 4.90 0.84 -23.94
C LEU A 277 5.43 0.24 -25.25
N VAL A 278 4.88 -0.89 -25.71
CA VAL A 278 5.28 -1.46 -27.02
C VAL A 278 4.86 -0.56 -28.18
N GLY A 279 3.76 0.18 -28.03
CA GLY A 279 3.33 1.20 -28.99
C GLY A 279 4.20 2.45 -28.99
N GLN A 280 4.91 2.74 -27.90
CA GLN A 280 5.94 3.79 -27.83
C GLN A 280 7.30 3.31 -28.33
N GLY A 281 7.42 2.05 -28.79
CA GLY A 281 8.66 1.51 -29.34
C GLY A 281 9.63 0.95 -28.30
N HIS A 282 9.18 0.60 -27.09
CA HIS A 282 9.99 -0.16 -26.16
C HIS A 282 9.91 -1.67 -26.45
N THR A 283 11.04 -2.37 -26.32
CA THR A 283 11.02 -3.83 -26.18
C THR A 283 10.65 -4.15 -24.74
N VAL A 284 9.49 -4.75 -24.51
CA VAL A 284 8.97 -5.00 -23.16
C VAL A 284 9.04 -6.48 -22.82
N TYR A 285 9.59 -6.77 -21.64
CA TYR A 285 9.59 -8.06 -20.97
C TYR A 285 8.77 -7.98 -19.67
N MET A 286 8.04 -9.03 -19.33
CA MET A 286 7.23 -9.11 -18.12
C MET A 286 7.43 -10.45 -17.43
N LEU A 287 7.69 -10.42 -16.13
CA LEU A 287 7.65 -11.60 -15.28
C LEU A 287 6.20 -11.99 -14.95
N SER A 288 5.87 -13.26 -15.19
CA SER A 288 4.62 -13.88 -14.76
C SER A 288 4.91 -14.90 -13.68
N TRP A 289 4.55 -14.56 -12.44
CA TRP A 289 4.71 -15.43 -11.29
C TRP A 289 3.77 -16.62 -11.31
N ARG A 290 4.31 -17.80 -11.00
CA ARG A 290 3.54 -19.01 -10.70
C ARG A 290 2.63 -18.75 -9.51
N ASN A 291 1.43 -19.36 -9.52
CA ASN A 291 0.63 -19.47 -8.31
C ASN A 291 1.19 -20.61 -7.46
N PRO A 292 1.65 -20.36 -6.23
CA PRO A 292 2.18 -21.41 -5.39
C PRO A 292 1.09 -22.43 -5.07
N ASP A 293 1.47 -23.70 -5.01
CA ASP A 293 0.62 -24.79 -4.54
C ASP A 293 1.20 -25.42 -3.26
N ALA A 294 0.61 -26.51 -2.78
CA ALA A 294 1.06 -27.14 -1.53
C ALA A 294 2.52 -27.64 -1.59
N SER A 295 3.08 -27.87 -2.77
CA SER A 295 4.49 -28.26 -2.95
C SER A 295 5.46 -27.09 -2.79
N ASP A 296 4.96 -25.85 -2.83
CA ASP A 296 5.74 -24.62 -2.75
C ASP A 296 5.87 -24.08 -1.31
N ARG A 297 5.39 -24.84 -0.31
CA ARG A 297 5.33 -24.43 1.11
C ARG A 297 6.68 -24.05 1.73
N ASP A 298 7.77 -24.64 1.25
CA ASP A 298 9.10 -24.48 1.82
C ASP A 298 9.95 -23.50 0.96
N LEU A 299 9.35 -22.82 -0.03
CA LEU A 299 10.02 -21.75 -0.76
C LEU A 299 10.28 -20.55 0.15
N SER A 300 11.52 -20.08 0.12
CA SER A 300 11.98 -18.89 0.83
C SER A 300 12.06 -17.68 -0.10
N MET A 301 12.28 -16.49 0.48
CA MET A 301 12.52 -15.27 -0.29
C MET A 301 13.76 -15.37 -1.21
N ASP A 302 14.77 -16.14 -0.79
CA ASP A 302 15.99 -16.38 -1.57
C ASP A 302 15.71 -17.21 -2.83
N ASP A 303 14.74 -18.12 -2.77
CA ASP A 303 14.34 -18.92 -3.93
C ASP A 303 13.67 -18.05 -4.99
N TYR A 304 12.85 -17.08 -4.59
CA TYR A 304 12.32 -16.05 -5.48
C TYR A 304 13.48 -15.26 -6.08
N LEU A 305 14.37 -14.66 -5.27
CA LEU A 305 15.50 -13.88 -5.80
C LEU A 305 16.38 -14.64 -6.82
N ARG A 306 16.57 -15.96 -6.65
CA ARG A 306 17.40 -16.79 -7.54
C ARG A 306 16.67 -17.30 -8.77
N LEU A 307 15.39 -17.67 -8.63
CA LEU A 307 14.60 -18.29 -9.69
C LEU A 307 13.69 -17.28 -10.40
N GLY A 308 13.66 -16.01 -9.98
CA GLY A 308 12.97 -14.93 -10.68
C GLY A 308 12.60 -13.79 -9.76
#